data_AF-A0A7G1IR79-F1
#
_entry.id   AF-A0A7G1IR79-F1
#
_cell.length_a   1.000
_cell.length_b   1.000
_cell.length_c   1.000
_cell.angle_alpha   90.00
_cell.angle_beta   90.00
_cell.angle_gamma   90.00
#
_symmetry.space_group_name_H-M   'P 1'
#
loop_
_entity.id
_entity.type
_entity.pdbx_description
1 polymer ?
#
loop_
_entity_poly.entity_id
_entity_poly.type
_entity_poly.pdbx_seq_one_letter_code
_entity_poly.pdbx_strand_id
1 'polypeptide(L)'
;MAGPSGRWYADAHLPYLAWLVETSVDGARLAAQHEVVAAAYVSALDAMPTPAELAGNHAMHAVLVATNFFGINTIPIALNEADYARMWAQAATTMCVYEAVAGTALASVPPATPAPVVVKPDVVSGAEAAASAAVGSLGTCSRQWSWT
;
A
#
# COMPACT_ATOMS: atom_id res chain seq x y z
N MET A 1 -42.79 -2.18 32.80
CA MET A 1 -41.71 -1.33 33.32
C MET A 1 -40.49 -2.22 33.53
N ALA A 2 -39.34 -1.90 32.92
CA ALA A 2 -38.12 -2.65 33.20
C ALA A 2 -37.75 -2.50 34.68
N GLY A 3 -37.54 -3.62 35.37
CA GLY A 3 -37.11 -3.61 36.77
C GLY A 3 -35.69 -3.05 36.94
N PRO A 4 -35.24 -2.80 38.18
CA PRO A 4 -33.88 -2.34 38.47
C PRO A 4 -32.80 -3.20 37.82
N SER A 5 -33.11 -4.49 37.61
CA SER A 5 -32.21 -5.41 36.94
C SER A 5 -32.00 -5.13 35.45
N GLY A 6 -33.08 -4.78 34.73
CA GLY A 6 -32.98 -4.43 33.32
C GLY A 6 -32.21 -3.13 33.08
N ARG A 7 -32.24 -2.20 34.05
CA ARG A 7 -31.58 -0.91 33.94
C ARG A 7 -30.05 -1.03 34.07
N TRP A 8 -29.54 -1.83 35.02
CA TRP A 8 -28.10 -2.07 35.12
C TRP A 8 -27.54 -2.78 33.89
N TYR A 9 -28.33 -3.69 33.29
CA TYR A 9 -27.93 -4.41 32.10
C TYR A 9 -27.78 -3.46 30.92
N ALA A 10 -28.76 -2.57 30.72
CA ALA A 10 -28.74 -1.57 29.66
C ALA A 10 -27.53 -0.62 29.83
N ASP A 11 -27.30 -0.11 31.04
CA ASP A 11 -26.22 0.83 31.33
C ASP A 11 -24.83 0.21 31.06
N ALA A 12 -24.64 -1.09 31.36
CA ALA A 12 -23.38 -1.79 31.11
C ALA A 12 -23.05 -1.98 29.61
N HIS A 13 -24.05 -1.97 28.72
CA HIS A 13 -23.85 -2.19 27.28
C HIS A 13 -23.67 -0.90 26.46
N LEU A 14 -24.00 0.27 27.02
CA LEU A 14 -23.87 1.55 26.30
C LEU A 14 -22.45 1.81 25.75
N PRO A 15 -21.35 1.54 26.48
CA PRO A 15 -20.00 1.74 25.94
C PRO A 15 -19.69 0.83 24.75
N TYR A 16 -20.19 -0.41 24.77
CA TYR A 16 -20.00 -1.36 23.68
C TYR A 16 -20.76 -0.96 22.41
N LEU A 17 -22.00 -0.47 22.56
CA LEU A 17 -22.76 0.05 21.43
C LEU A 17 -22.11 1.29 20.82
N ALA A 18 -21.57 2.20 21.64
CA ALA A 18 -20.83 3.36 21.15
C ALA A 18 -19.57 2.95 20.38
N TRP A 19 -18.81 1.98 20.91
CA TRP A 19 -17.64 1.42 20.22
C TRP A 19 -17.99 0.74 18.89
N LEU A 20 -19.10 -0.02 18.82
CA LEU A 20 -19.55 -0.64 17.58
C LEU A 20 -19.90 0.38 16.50
N VAL A 21 -20.55 1.49 16.87
CA VAL A 21 -20.87 2.57 15.92
C VAL A 21 -19.58 3.19 15.38
N GLU A 22 -18.61 3.53 16.23
CA GLU A 22 -17.34 4.10 15.78
C GLU A 22 -16.57 3.12 14.88
N THR A 23 -16.47 1.85 15.30
CA THR A 23 -15.79 0.79 14.54
C THR A 23 -16.44 0.56 13.17
N SER A 24 -17.77 0.71 13.06
CA SER A 24 -18.46 0.60 11.78
C SER A 24 -18.11 1.73 10.81
N VAL A 25 -17.93 2.95 11.32
CA VAL A 25 -17.50 4.12 10.55
C VAL A 25 -16.06 3.92 10.08
N ASP A 26 -15.17 3.47 10.96
CA ASP A 26 -13.79 3.17 10.61
C ASP A 26 -13.67 2.02 9.60
N GLY A 27 -14.52 1.00 9.72
CA GLY A 27 -14.63 -0.07 8.73
C GLY A 27 -15.02 0.42 7.34
N ALA A 28 -15.99 1.34 7.25
CA ALA A 28 -16.38 1.96 5.99
C ALA A 28 -15.25 2.81 5.37
N ARG A 29 -14.50 3.54 6.21
CA ARG A 29 -13.30 4.29 5.75
C ARG A 29 -12.22 3.35 5.23
N LEU A 30 -11.93 2.25 5.94
CA LEU A 30 -10.95 1.25 5.52
C LEU A 30 -11.33 0.60 4.18
N ALA A 31 -12.61 0.27 3.99
CA ALA A 31 -13.10 -0.26 2.72
C ALA A 31 -12.82 0.70 1.55
N ALA A 32 -13.11 2.00 1.73
CA ALA A 32 -12.82 3.01 0.72
C ALA A 32 -11.31 3.13 0.43
N GLN A 33 -10.45 3.04 1.45
CA GLN A 33 -9.00 3.05 1.24
C GLN A 33 -8.50 1.82 0.47
N HIS A 34 -9.09 0.64 0.69
CA HIS A 34 -8.77 -0.54 -0.11
C HIS A 34 -9.12 -0.37 -1.59
N GLU A 35 -10.25 0.27 -1.92
CA GLU A 35 -10.61 0.58 -3.30
C GLU A 35 -9.60 1.53 -3.97
N VAL A 36 -9.11 2.53 -3.24
CA VAL A 36 -8.05 3.45 -3.72
C VAL A 36 -6.78 2.68 -4.05
N VAL A 37 -6.33 1.78 -3.18
CA VAL A 37 -5.12 0.96 -3.43
C VAL A 37 -5.33 -0.01 -4.60
N ALA A 38 -6.51 -0.60 -4.72
CA ALA A 38 -6.85 -1.47 -5.85
C ALA A 38 -6.82 -0.71 -7.19
N ALA A 39 -7.39 0.50 -7.24
CA ALA A 39 -7.35 1.36 -8.42
C ALA A 39 -5.90 1.76 -8.78
N ALA A 40 -5.08 2.07 -7.78
CA ALA A 40 -3.66 2.37 -7.98
C ALA A 40 -2.89 1.16 -8.52
N TYR A 41 -3.19 -0.05 -8.04
CA TYR A 41 -2.58 -1.29 -8.55
C TYR A 41 -2.94 -1.53 -10.02
N VAL A 42 -4.22 -1.41 -10.39
CA VAL A 42 -4.65 -1.60 -11.79
C VAL A 42 -3.99 -0.56 -12.70
N SER A 43 -3.94 0.70 -12.26
CA SER A 43 -3.25 1.77 -13.01
C SER A 43 -1.76 1.47 -13.18
N ALA A 44 -1.11 0.91 -12.15
CA ALA A 44 0.29 0.52 -12.21
C ALA A 44 0.52 -0.68 -13.15
N LEU A 45 -0.40 -1.64 -13.17
CA LEU A 45 -0.37 -2.78 -14.08
C LEU A 45 -0.43 -2.32 -15.55
N ASP A 46 -1.32 -1.38 -15.86
CA ASP A 46 -1.48 -0.85 -17.22
C ASP A 46 -0.30 0.03 -17.66
N ALA A 47 0.32 0.74 -16.73
CA ALA A 47 1.46 1.62 -17.01
C ALA A 47 2.83 0.90 -17.06
N MET A 48 2.89 -0.37 -16.67
CA MET A 48 4.15 -1.13 -16.67
C MET A 48 4.59 -1.50 -18.10
N PRO A 49 5.89 -1.35 -18.44
CA PRO A 49 6.41 -1.86 -19.70
C PRO A 49 6.16 -3.37 -19.84
N THR A 50 5.72 -3.79 -21.02
CA THR A 50 5.32 -5.18 -21.24
C THR A 50 6.54 -6.08 -21.43
N PRO A 51 6.46 -7.38 -21.06
CA PRO A 51 7.53 -8.34 -21.32
C PRO A 51 7.89 -8.47 -22.81
N ALA A 52 6.92 -8.25 -23.70
CA ALA A 52 7.12 -8.27 -25.13
C ALA A 52 8.00 -7.10 -25.63
N GLU A 53 7.81 -5.90 -25.09
CA GLU A 53 8.66 -4.73 -25.40
C GLU A 53 10.09 -4.94 -24.92
N LEU A 54 10.27 -5.47 -23.70
CA LEU A 54 11.59 -5.80 -23.16
C LEU A 54 12.29 -6.88 -24.00
N ALA A 55 11.57 -7.94 -24.37
CA ALA A 55 12.11 -8.99 -25.23
C ALA A 55 12.50 -8.46 -26.61
N GLY A 56 11.70 -7.55 -27.18
CA GLY A 56 12.01 -6.88 -28.45
C GLY A 56 13.31 -6.07 -28.37
N ASN A 57 13.48 -5.29 -27.31
CA ASN A 57 14.71 -4.51 -27.08
C ASN A 57 15.94 -5.41 -26.95
N HIS A 58 15.85 -6.52 -26.18
CA HIS A 58 16.94 -7.47 -26.03
C HIS A 58 17.27 -8.19 -27.35
N ALA A 59 16.26 -8.57 -28.12
CA ALA A 59 16.45 -9.20 -29.42
C ALA A 59 17.15 -8.25 -30.42
N MET A 60 16.73 -6.99 -30.49
CA MET A 60 17.38 -5.97 -31.32
C MET A 60 18.83 -5.74 -30.88
N HIS A 61 19.07 -5.59 -29.58
CA HIS A 61 20.43 -5.45 -29.04
C HIS A 61 21.34 -6.61 -29.44
N ALA A 62 20.85 -7.85 -29.31
CA ALA A 62 21.61 -9.05 -29.69
C ALA A 62 22.01 -9.04 -31.19
N VAL A 63 21.09 -8.64 -32.08
CA VAL A 63 21.37 -8.53 -33.52
C VAL A 63 22.38 -7.41 -33.81
N LEU A 64 22.22 -6.24 -33.17
CA LEU A 64 23.12 -5.10 -33.37
C LEU A 64 24.54 -5.42 -32.92
N VAL A 65 24.69 -6.08 -31.76
CA VAL A 65 26.00 -6.54 -31.25
C VAL A 65 26.60 -7.61 -32.16
N ALA A 66 25.81 -8.62 -32.56
CA ALA A 66 26.29 -9.70 -33.43
C ALA A 66 26.78 -9.20 -34.80
N THR A 67 26.22 -8.09 -35.29
CA THR A 67 26.60 -7.47 -36.56
C THR A 67 27.63 -6.35 -36.43
N ASN A 68 28.09 -6.02 -35.21
CA ASN A 68 29.00 -4.91 -34.93
C ASN A 68 30.49 -5.24 -35.22
N PHE A 69 30.79 -6.00 -36.28
CA PHE A 69 32.17 -6.40 -36.59
C PHE A 69 33.10 -5.21 -36.89
N PHE A 70 32.58 -4.19 -37.57
CA PHE A 70 33.32 -2.99 -37.95
C PHE A 70 33.12 -1.81 -37.00
N GLY A 71 32.38 -1.98 -35.89
CA GLY A 71 32.06 -0.87 -34.98
C GLY A 71 31.05 0.14 -35.51
N ILE A 72 30.42 -0.11 -36.68
CA ILE A 72 29.48 0.82 -37.31
C ILE A 72 28.16 0.90 -36.53
N ASN A 73 27.78 -0.16 -35.82
CA ASN A 73 26.49 -0.23 -35.11
C ASN A 73 26.52 0.40 -33.72
N THR A 74 27.61 1.06 -33.31
CA THR A 74 27.73 1.66 -31.98
C THR A 74 26.65 2.71 -31.69
N ILE A 75 26.27 3.56 -32.67
CA ILE A 75 25.19 4.54 -32.48
C ILE A 75 23.82 3.85 -32.31
N PRO A 76 23.39 2.93 -33.20
CA PRO A 76 22.18 2.14 -32.99
C PRO A 76 22.12 1.39 -31.65
N ILE A 77 23.25 0.82 -31.19
CA ILE A 77 23.33 0.13 -29.89
C ILE A 77 23.01 1.10 -28.75
N ALA A 78 23.63 2.29 -28.74
CA ALA A 78 23.39 3.30 -27.72
C ALA A 78 21.93 3.78 -27.70
N LEU A 79 21.27 3.88 -28.86
CA LEU A 79 19.84 4.21 -28.93
C LEU A 79 18.97 3.11 -28.33
N ASN A 80 19.25 1.84 -28.64
CA ASN A 80 18.52 0.71 -28.06
C ASN A 80 18.71 0.65 -26.53
N GLU A 81 19.93 0.90 -26.03
CA GLU A 81 20.21 0.98 -24.58
C GLU A 81 19.47 2.16 -23.93
N ALA A 82 19.40 3.31 -24.60
CA ALA A 82 18.63 4.45 -24.11
C ALA A 82 17.12 4.17 -24.05
N ASP A 83 16.58 3.41 -25.01
CA ASP A 83 15.19 2.96 -24.98
C ASP A 83 14.93 2.00 -23.81
N TYR A 84 15.87 1.08 -23.53
CA TYR A 84 15.81 0.23 -22.35
C TYR A 84 15.84 1.04 -21.04
N ALA A 85 16.73 2.03 -20.95
CA ALA A 85 16.81 2.91 -19.79
C ALA A 85 15.52 3.72 -19.57
N ARG A 86 14.84 4.14 -20.64
CA ARG A 86 13.51 4.77 -20.54
C ARG A 86 12.46 3.82 -19.98
N MET A 87 12.40 2.58 -20.47
CA MET A 87 11.49 1.56 -19.93
C MET A 87 11.78 1.27 -18.44
N TRP A 88 13.05 1.19 -18.06
CA TRP A 88 13.45 1.02 -16.66
C TRP A 88 12.99 2.18 -15.78
N ALA A 89 13.18 3.43 -16.23
CA ALA A 89 12.74 4.61 -15.51
C ALA A 89 11.21 4.68 -15.39
N GLN A 90 10.47 4.28 -16.44
CA GLN A 90 9.01 4.17 -16.42
C GLN A 90 8.57 3.16 -15.36
N ALA A 91 9.13 1.96 -15.36
CA ALA A 91 8.80 0.92 -14.38
C ALA A 91 9.06 1.38 -12.93
N ALA A 92 10.20 2.02 -12.68
CA ALA A 92 10.54 2.56 -11.37
C ALA A 92 9.55 3.65 -10.93
N THR A 93 9.19 4.56 -11.84
CA THR A 93 8.23 5.64 -11.57
C THR A 93 6.85 5.07 -11.23
N THR A 94 6.38 4.10 -12.02
CA THR A 94 5.09 3.42 -11.80
C THR A 94 5.02 2.80 -10.40
N MET A 95 6.07 2.11 -9.95
CA MET A 95 6.09 1.51 -8.61
C MET A 95 6.23 2.53 -7.49
N CYS A 96 6.98 3.62 -7.69
CA CYS A 96 7.06 4.70 -6.71
C CYS A 96 5.71 5.40 -6.50
N VAL A 97 4.94 5.61 -7.57
CA VAL A 97 3.57 6.16 -7.46
C VAL A 97 2.66 5.19 -6.72
N TYR A 98 2.69 3.90 -7.06
CA TYR A 98 1.91 2.89 -6.36
C TYR A 98 2.25 2.81 -4.87
N GLU A 99 3.52 2.77 -4.49
CA GLU A 99 3.97 2.77 -3.09
C GLU A 99 3.48 4.01 -2.35
N ALA A 100 3.59 5.20 -2.95
CA ALA A 100 3.12 6.44 -2.34
C ALA A 100 1.61 6.43 -2.08
N VAL A 101 0.80 5.96 -3.04
CA VAL A 101 -0.65 5.85 -2.87
C VAL A 101 -1.01 4.80 -1.82
N ALA A 102 -0.38 3.62 -1.87
CA ALA A 102 -0.62 2.57 -0.88
C ALA A 102 -0.22 2.99 0.53
N GLY A 103 0.93 3.65 0.69
CA GLY A 103 1.42 4.14 1.98
C GLY A 103 0.54 5.25 2.57
N THR A 104 0.08 6.19 1.74
CA THR A 104 -0.85 7.24 2.19
C THR A 104 -2.22 6.68 2.55
N ALA A 105 -2.75 5.74 1.77
CA ALA A 105 -4.01 5.06 2.08
C ALA A 105 -3.91 4.31 3.42
N LEU A 106 -2.83 3.56 3.65
CA LEU A 106 -2.57 2.88 4.92
C LEU A 106 -2.46 3.84 6.10
N ALA A 107 -1.72 4.94 5.94
CA ALA A 107 -1.53 5.94 6.99
C ALA A 107 -2.82 6.70 7.35
N SER A 108 -3.82 6.71 6.46
CA SER A 108 -5.10 7.39 6.69
C SER A 108 -6.10 6.60 7.53
N VAL A 109 -5.85 5.31 7.77
CA VAL A 109 -6.75 4.41 8.52
C VAL A 109 -6.45 4.51 10.01
N PRO A 110 -7.44 4.82 10.87
CA PRO A 110 -7.28 4.79 12.32
C PRO A 110 -6.90 3.40 12.83
N PRO A 111 -6.06 3.29 13.87
CA PRO A 111 -5.79 1.99 14.50
C PRO A 111 -7.06 1.44 15.14
N ALA A 112 -7.28 0.13 14.98
CA ALA A 112 -8.41 -0.55 15.60
C ALA A 112 -8.35 -0.44 17.13
N THR A 113 -9.46 -0.01 17.73
CA THR A 113 -9.59 0.06 19.19
C THR A 113 -10.17 -1.25 19.74
N PRO A 114 -9.67 -1.77 20.87
CA PRO A 114 -10.23 -2.98 21.47
C PRO A 114 -11.64 -2.73 22.00
N ALA A 115 -12.49 -3.76 21.92
CA ALA A 115 -13.85 -3.67 22.43
C ALA A 115 -13.88 -3.45 23.95
N PRO A 116 -14.73 -2.53 24.47
CA PRO A 116 -14.86 -2.31 25.89
C PRO A 116 -15.54 -3.50 26.58
N VAL A 117 -15.07 -3.85 27.78
CA VAL A 117 -15.61 -4.96 28.58
C VAL A 117 -16.99 -4.61 29.13
N VAL A 118 -17.95 -5.52 28.98
CA VAL A 118 -19.37 -5.33 29.35
C VAL A 118 -19.67 -5.75 30.81
N VAL A 119 -18.63 -6.05 31.61
CA VAL A 119 -18.75 -6.58 32.98
C VAL A 119 -18.25 -5.55 34.01
N LYS A 120 -18.89 -5.48 35.19
CA LYS A 120 -18.48 -4.61 36.30
C LYS A 120 -17.01 -4.87 36.71
N PRO A 121 -16.24 -3.81 37.04
CA PRO A 121 -14.80 -3.90 37.29
C PRO A 121 -14.50 -4.41 38.70
N ASP A 122 -14.75 -5.69 38.97
CA ASP A 122 -14.28 -6.37 40.19
C ASP A 122 -13.72 -7.78 39.92
N VAL A 123 -13.58 -8.23 38.66
CA VAL A 123 -13.30 -9.65 38.39
C VAL A 123 -12.04 -9.95 37.56
N VAL A 124 -11.42 -9.04 36.81
CA VAL A 124 -10.17 -9.40 36.11
C VAL A 124 -9.20 -8.23 36.00
N SER A 125 -8.17 -8.27 36.85
CA SER A 125 -6.89 -7.59 36.68
C SER A 125 -6.14 -8.20 35.49
N GLY A 126 -5.75 -7.36 34.53
CA GLY A 126 -5.00 -7.78 33.34
C GLY A 126 -4.83 -6.64 32.36
N ALA A 127 -4.23 -5.55 32.83
CA ALA A 127 -3.75 -4.49 31.96
C ALA A 127 -2.53 -5.01 31.18
N GLU A 128 -2.62 -5.09 29.87
CA GLU A 128 -1.43 -5.01 29.02
C GLU A 128 -1.71 -4.06 27.86
N ALA A 129 -1.01 -2.93 27.93
CA ALA A 129 -0.89 -1.94 26.89
C ALA A 129 0.00 -2.48 25.76
N ALA A 130 -0.31 -2.12 24.52
CA ALA A 130 0.68 -2.11 23.46
C ALA A 130 0.54 -0.81 22.67
N ALA A 131 1.67 -0.11 22.61
CA ALA A 131 1.81 1.30 22.26
C ALA A 131 1.72 1.58 20.76
N SER A 132 1.38 2.85 20.48
CA SER A 132 1.45 3.50 19.18
C SER A 132 2.89 3.54 18.62
N ALA A 133 3.00 3.48 17.29
CA ALA A 133 4.06 4.19 16.60
C ALA A 133 3.49 4.83 15.33
N ALA A 134 3.23 6.13 15.41
CA ALA A 134 3.19 6.99 14.24
C ALA A 134 4.61 7.11 13.69
N VAL A 135 4.77 6.92 12.37
CA VAL A 135 5.86 7.54 11.63
C VAL A 135 5.24 8.24 10.43
N GLY A 136 5.02 9.54 10.58
CA GLY A 136 4.97 10.43 9.45
C GLY A 136 6.39 10.59 8.91
N SER A 137 6.57 10.33 7.62
CA SER A 137 7.67 10.92 6.85
C SER A 137 7.12 11.44 5.53
N LEU A 138 7.31 12.73 5.32
CA LEU A 138 7.21 13.37 4.02
C LEU A 138 8.37 12.89 3.15
N GLY A 139 8.12 12.68 1.86
CA GLY A 139 9.12 12.94 0.83
C GLY A 139 9.85 11.73 0.21
N THR A 140 9.88 11.79 -1.12
CA THR A 140 10.77 11.09 -2.07
C THR A 140 10.63 9.58 -2.21
N CYS A 141 10.70 9.15 -3.48
CA CYS A 141 10.94 7.79 -4.01
C CYS A 141 12.26 7.23 -3.46
N SER A 142 12.37 7.14 -2.13
CA SER A 142 13.63 6.96 -1.37
C SER A 142 13.81 5.55 -0.83
N ARG A 143 12.83 4.66 -1.02
CA ARG A 143 13.14 3.25 -1.23
C ARG A 143 13.51 3.08 -2.69
N GLN A 144 14.71 3.57 -3.02
CA GLN A 144 15.41 3.11 -4.21
C GLN A 144 15.37 1.59 -4.13
N TRP A 145 14.64 0.94 -5.04
CA TRP A 145 14.73 -0.49 -5.32
C TRP A 145 16.15 -0.75 -5.81
N SER A 146 17.09 -0.64 -4.88
CA SER A 146 18.51 -0.82 -5.06
C SER A 146 18.69 -2.31 -5.09
N TRP A 147 18.81 -2.82 -6.31
CA TRP A 147 19.39 -4.12 -6.55
C TRP A 147 20.89 -4.02 -6.17
N THR A 148 21.16 -4.12 -4.87
CA THR A 148 22.44 -4.58 -4.30
C THR A 148 22.12 -5.79 -3.46
#